data_AF-A0A7C1KW60-F1
#
_entry.id   AF-A0A7C1KW60-F1
#
_cell.length_a   1.000
_cell.length_b   1.000
_cell.length_c   1.000
_cell.angle_alpha   90.00
_cell.angle_beta   90.00
_cell.angle_gamma   90.00
#
_symmetry.space_group_name_H-M   'P 1'
#
loop_
_entity.id
_entity.type
_entity.pdbx_description
1 polymer ?
#
loop_
_entity_poly.entity_id
_entity_poly.type
_entity_poly.pdbx_seq_one_letter_code
_entity_poly.pdbx_strand_id
1 'polypeptide(L)'
;MTRNQRLEDLWERFLKKGLGGLTDYELLYMMDEVEHRESAFQELLKRVTNSYNLRYIIRFFESHKERAWQELVRLGPTSYDLGYIISFTESLKSKASRLLKQIEILKEGRRAKAIS
;
A
#
# COMPACT_ATOMS: atom_id res chain seq x y z
N MET A 1 -29.31 -4.96 9.46
CA MET A 1 -27.91 -5.37 9.34
C MET A 1 -27.05 -4.12 9.35
N THR A 2 -26.15 -3.99 10.33
CA THR A 2 -25.20 -2.87 10.37
C THR A 2 -24.10 -3.06 9.33
N ARG A 3 -23.34 -2.01 9.01
CA ARG A 3 -22.22 -2.09 8.06
C ARG A 3 -21.16 -3.10 8.51
N ASN A 4 -20.87 -3.17 9.81
CA ASN A 4 -19.94 -4.14 10.38
C ASN A 4 -20.48 -5.58 10.26
N GLN A 5 -21.76 -5.81 10.57
CA GLN A 5 -22.37 -7.14 10.37
C GLN A 5 -22.29 -7.63 8.91
N ARG A 6 -22.48 -6.72 7.94
CA ARG A 6 -22.32 -7.05 6.51
C ARG A 6 -20.89 -7.47 6.19
N LEU A 7 -19.90 -6.79 6.75
CA LEU A 7 -18.49 -7.02 6.46
C LEU A 7 -17.99 -8.31 7.11
N GLU A 8 -18.44 -8.61 8.32
CA GLU A 8 -18.23 -9.91 8.97
C GLU A 8 -18.81 -11.05 8.12
N ASP A 9 -20.07 -10.91 7.67
CA ASP A 9 -20.71 -11.90 6.79
C ASP A 9 -19.94 -12.06 5.46
N LEU A 10 -19.44 -10.97 4.88
CA LEU A 10 -18.64 -10.99 3.66
C LEU A 10 -17.27 -11.66 3.90
N TRP A 11 -16.63 -11.36 5.01
CA TRP A 11 -15.35 -11.95 5.39
C TRP A 11 -15.48 -13.45 5.62
N GLU A 12 -16.51 -13.88 6.34
CA GLU A 12 -16.82 -15.30 6.51
C GLU A 12 -17.08 -16.00 5.19
N ARG A 13 -17.84 -15.38 4.28
CA ARG A 13 -18.11 -15.94 2.94
C ARG A 13 -16.84 -16.04 2.10
N PHE A 14 -15.99 -15.01 2.16
CA PHE A 14 -14.70 -14.98 1.48
C PHE A 14 -13.81 -16.13 1.96
N LEU A 15 -13.64 -16.29 3.28
CA LEU A 15 -12.79 -17.35 3.87
C LEU A 15 -13.39 -18.76 3.73
N LYS A 16 -14.68 -18.94 4.03
CA LYS A 16 -15.30 -20.29 4.08
C LYS A 16 -15.72 -20.81 2.72
N LYS A 17 -16.07 -19.92 1.78
CA LYS A 17 -16.73 -20.34 0.52
C LYS A 17 -15.93 -19.98 -0.73
N GLY A 18 -14.90 -19.12 -0.64
CA GLY A 18 -14.20 -18.61 -1.82
C GLY A 18 -15.12 -17.87 -2.79
N LEU A 19 -16.31 -17.44 -2.33
CA LEU A 19 -17.36 -16.85 -3.15
C LEU A 19 -17.32 -15.34 -3.00
N GLY A 20 -17.01 -14.64 -4.10
CA GLY A 20 -16.94 -13.18 -4.16
C GLY A 20 -15.64 -12.65 -3.58
N GLY A 21 -14.78 -12.10 -4.44
CA GLY A 21 -13.60 -11.38 -3.99
C GLY A 21 -14.03 -10.09 -3.31
N LEU A 22 -13.62 -9.88 -2.06
CA LEU A 22 -13.70 -8.56 -1.42
C LEU A 22 -13.07 -7.50 -2.34
N THR A 23 -13.53 -6.26 -2.36
CA THR A 23 -12.80 -5.20 -3.06
C THR A 23 -11.60 -4.73 -2.23
N ASP A 24 -10.65 -4.01 -2.84
CA ASP A 24 -9.55 -3.40 -2.08
C ASP A 24 -10.06 -2.43 -1.00
N TYR A 25 -11.12 -1.67 -1.30
CA TYR A 25 -11.79 -0.81 -0.32
C TYR A 25 -12.38 -1.59 0.87
N GLU A 26 -13.03 -2.72 0.62
CA GLU A 26 -13.56 -3.57 1.69
C GLU A 26 -12.41 -4.13 2.54
N LEU A 27 -11.32 -4.58 1.93
CA LEU A 27 -10.14 -5.02 2.69
C LEU A 27 -9.48 -3.90 3.49
N LEU A 28 -9.35 -2.70 2.92
CA LEU A 28 -8.82 -1.54 3.64
C LEU A 28 -9.71 -1.18 4.84
N TYR A 29 -11.03 -1.34 4.72
CA TYR A 29 -11.93 -1.15 5.85
C TYR A 29 -11.74 -2.25 6.91
N MET A 30 -11.62 -3.52 6.49
CA MET A 30 -11.34 -4.64 7.41
C MET A 30 -10.01 -4.48 8.16
N MET A 31 -9.08 -3.66 7.65
CA MET A 31 -7.85 -3.33 8.39
C MET A 31 -8.08 -2.48 9.64
N ASP A 32 -9.21 -1.79 9.74
CA ASP A 32 -9.54 -1.02 10.94
C ASP A 32 -9.99 -1.95 12.08
N GLU A 33 -10.72 -3.01 11.74
CA GLU A 33 -11.17 -4.05 12.68
C GLU A 33 -9.99 -4.91 13.15
N VAL A 34 -9.77 -4.97 14.47
CA VAL A 34 -8.56 -5.58 15.07
C VAL A 34 -8.45 -7.06 14.72
N GLU A 35 -9.57 -7.77 14.71
CA GLU A 35 -9.69 -9.20 14.45
C GLU A 35 -9.26 -9.57 13.02
N HIS A 36 -9.51 -8.67 12.07
CA HIS A 36 -9.30 -8.91 10.64
C HIS A 36 -8.06 -8.23 10.09
N ARG A 37 -7.45 -7.35 10.86
CA ARG A 37 -6.40 -6.44 10.41
C ARG A 37 -5.26 -7.09 9.66
N GLU A 38 -4.64 -8.11 10.27
CA GLU A 38 -3.49 -8.76 9.65
C GLU A 38 -3.90 -9.57 8.42
N SER A 39 -5.02 -10.28 8.49
CA SER A 39 -5.50 -11.10 7.38
C SER A 39 -5.91 -10.23 6.19
N ALA A 40 -6.60 -9.11 6.43
CA ALA A 40 -6.97 -8.15 5.40
C ALA A 40 -5.74 -7.51 4.76
N PHE A 41 -4.71 -7.18 5.57
CA PHE A 41 -3.43 -6.72 5.05
C PHE A 41 -2.75 -7.77 4.17
N GLN A 42 -2.69 -9.04 4.59
CA GLN A 42 -2.13 -10.13 3.78
C GLN A 42 -2.88 -10.33 2.47
N GLU A 43 -4.21 -10.25 2.48
CA GLU A 43 -5.02 -10.35 1.27
C GLU A 43 -4.78 -9.18 0.33
N LEU A 44 -4.67 -7.95 0.86
CA LEU A 44 -4.24 -6.80 0.06
C LEU A 44 -2.85 -7.03 -0.54
N LEU A 45 -1.90 -7.58 0.24
CA LEU A 45 -0.55 -7.89 -0.21
C LEU A 45 -0.48 -8.95 -1.32
N LYS A 46 -1.34 -9.97 -1.29
CA LYS A 46 -1.42 -10.98 -2.35
C LYS A 46 -1.94 -10.40 -3.66
N ARG A 47 -2.79 -9.38 -3.58
CA ARG A 47 -3.46 -8.76 -4.73
C ARG A 47 -2.65 -7.61 -5.34
N VAL A 48 -1.54 -7.22 -4.73
CA VAL A 48 -0.88 -5.93 -5.00
C VAL A 48 -0.49 -5.81 -6.47
N THR A 49 -1.35 -5.13 -7.21
CA THR A 49 -1.14 -4.70 -8.59
C THR A 49 -0.96 -3.18 -8.69
N ASN A 50 -1.10 -2.41 -7.60
CA ASN A 50 -0.85 -0.97 -7.63
C ASN A 50 -0.26 -0.38 -6.34
N SER A 51 0.53 0.68 -6.49
CA SER A 51 1.13 1.45 -5.40
C SER A 51 0.12 2.29 -4.61
N TYR A 52 -1.12 2.43 -5.09
CA TYR A 52 -2.16 3.24 -4.45
C TYR A 52 -2.56 2.68 -3.09
N ASN A 53 -2.87 1.37 -3.01
CA ASN A 53 -3.26 0.75 -1.74
C ASN A 53 -2.14 0.85 -0.70
N LEU A 54 -0.88 0.63 -1.11
CA LEU A 54 0.26 0.74 -0.20
C LEU A 54 0.43 2.16 0.35
N ARG A 55 0.26 3.19 -0.48
CA ARG A 55 0.29 4.59 -0.01
C ARG A 55 -0.84 4.92 0.94
N TYR A 56 -2.02 4.36 0.68
CA TYR A 56 -3.16 4.51 1.58
C TYR A 56 -2.85 3.85 2.95
N ILE A 57 -2.32 2.63 2.94
CA ILE A 57 -1.93 1.92 4.17
C ILE A 57 -0.88 2.70 4.95
N ILE A 58 0.18 3.18 4.27
CA ILE A 58 1.25 3.97 4.89
C ILE A 58 0.71 5.24 5.56
N ARG A 59 -0.28 5.90 4.94
CA ARG A 59 -0.84 7.15 5.45
C ARG A 59 -1.75 6.95 6.65
N PHE A 60 -2.54 5.89 6.68
CA PHE A 60 -3.66 5.76 7.62
C PHE A 60 -3.49 4.64 8.66
N PHE A 61 -2.61 3.67 8.44
CA PHE A 61 -2.47 2.49 9.31
C PHE A 61 -1.07 2.40 9.91
N GLU A 62 -0.89 3.02 11.09
CA GLU A 62 0.38 3.02 11.82
C GLU A 62 0.95 1.62 12.06
N SER A 63 0.09 0.65 12.40
CA SER A 63 0.48 -0.74 12.69
C SER A 63 1.11 -1.47 11.49
N HIS A 64 0.81 -1.03 10.27
CA HIS A 64 1.25 -1.68 9.03
C HIS A 64 2.15 -0.79 8.18
N LYS A 65 2.41 0.44 8.63
CA LYS A 65 3.13 1.48 7.90
C LYS A 65 4.49 1.02 7.38
N GLU A 66 5.35 0.50 8.25
CA GLU A 66 6.72 0.13 7.84
C GLU A 66 6.71 -1.08 6.88
N ARG A 67 5.79 -2.03 7.07
CA ARG A 67 5.63 -3.18 6.16
C ARG A 67 5.11 -2.74 4.79
N ALA A 68 4.10 -1.86 4.76
CA ALA A 68 3.59 -1.28 3.53
C ALA A 68 4.64 -0.42 2.82
N TRP A 69 5.49 0.29 3.57
CA TRP A 69 6.65 1.01 3.03
C TRP A 69 7.67 0.05 2.37
N GLN A 70 8.03 -1.04 3.03
CA GLN A 70 8.95 -2.05 2.49
C GLN A 70 8.41 -2.66 1.19
N GLU A 71 7.12 -3.00 1.15
CA GLU A 71 6.47 -3.52 -0.06
C GLU A 71 6.42 -2.47 -1.19
N LEU A 72 6.15 -1.21 -0.86
CA LEU A 72 6.14 -0.12 -1.84
C LEU A 72 7.53 0.07 -2.46
N VAL A 73 8.58 0.02 -1.64
CA VAL A 73 9.97 0.09 -2.11
C VAL A 73 10.31 -1.11 -2.98
N ARG A 74 9.89 -2.33 -2.61
CA ARG A 74 10.12 -3.56 -3.38
C ARG A 74 9.50 -3.50 -4.77
N LEU A 75 8.33 -2.86 -4.92
CA LEU A 75 7.66 -2.71 -6.21
C LEU A 75 8.31 -1.66 -7.13
N GLY A 76 9.25 -0.86 -6.63
CA GLY A 76 9.84 0.23 -7.40
C GLY A 76 8.91 1.43 -7.47
N PRO A 77 8.85 2.27 -6.43
CA PRO A 77 7.89 3.36 -6.36
C PRO A 77 8.20 4.42 -7.41
N THR A 78 7.14 5.02 -7.95
CA THR A 78 7.26 6.15 -8.88
C THR A 78 7.63 7.44 -8.11
N SER A 79 8.06 8.47 -8.85
CA SER A 79 8.25 9.81 -8.26
C SER A 79 6.97 10.35 -7.64
N TYR A 80 5.80 10.03 -8.22
CA TYR A 80 4.50 10.38 -7.66
C TYR A 80 4.22 9.65 -6.34
N ASP A 81 4.59 8.37 -6.25
CA ASP A 81 4.40 7.61 -5.02
C ASP A 81 5.22 8.20 -3.88
N LEU A 82 6.50 8.49 -4.14
CA LEU A 82 7.40 9.08 -3.16
C LEU A 82 6.99 10.50 -2.78
N GLY A 83 6.57 11.32 -3.75
CA GLY A 83 6.03 12.65 -3.49
C GLY A 83 4.83 12.62 -2.55
N TYR A 84 3.90 11.67 -2.76
CA TYR A 84 2.77 11.47 -1.86
C TYR A 84 3.21 11.11 -0.43
N ILE A 85 4.16 10.18 -0.26
CA ILE A 85 4.67 9.82 1.07
C ILE A 85 5.35 11.03 1.75
N ILE A 86 6.13 11.82 1.02
CA ILE A 86 6.78 13.02 1.53
C ILE A 86 5.75 14.05 2.02
N SER A 87 4.65 14.23 1.28
CA SER A 87 3.61 15.21 1.64
C SER A 87 2.72 14.78 2.80
N PHE A 88 2.49 13.47 2.98
CA PHE A 88 1.45 12.96 3.88
C PHE A 88 1.97 12.08 5.02
N THR A 89 3.25 11.76 5.10
CA THR A 89 3.80 10.86 6.13
C THR A 89 5.14 11.34 6.66
N GLU A 90 5.09 12.18 7.70
CA GLU A 90 6.29 12.81 8.27
C GLU A 90 7.34 11.78 8.72
N SER A 91 6.90 10.66 9.31
CA SER A 91 7.79 9.59 9.79
C SER A 91 8.61 8.90 8.69
N LEU A 92 8.18 9.00 7.42
CA LEU A 92 8.88 8.39 6.27
C LEU A 92 9.47 9.43 5.32
N LYS A 93 9.23 10.72 5.53
CA LYS A 93 9.64 11.82 4.66
C LYS A 93 11.12 11.77 4.29
N SER A 94 11.99 11.63 5.28
CA SER A 94 13.44 11.55 5.03
C SER A 94 13.84 10.33 4.20
N LYS A 95 13.22 9.16 4.44
CA LYS A 95 13.45 7.93 3.66
C LYS A 95 12.98 8.12 2.21
N ALA A 96 11.79 8.67 2.01
CA ALA A 96 11.18 8.90 0.70
C ALA A 96 11.93 9.96 -0.13
N SER A 97 12.33 11.08 0.48
CA SER A 97 13.14 12.12 -0.19
C SER A 97 14.48 11.59 -0.66
N ARG A 98 15.15 10.78 0.16
CA ARG A 98 16.43 10.14 -0.22
C ARG A 98 16.24 9.22 -1.42
N LEU A 99 15.20 8.41 -1.43
CA LEU A 99 14.91 7.48 -2.53
C LEU A 99 14.53 8.23 -3.82
N LEU A 100 13.76 9.32 -3.72
CA LEU A 100 13.38 10.14 -4.87
C LEU A 100 14.61 10.73 -5.56
N LYS A 101 15.53 11.30 -4.78
CA LYS A 101 16.79 11.84 -5.29
C LYS A 101 17.63 10.77 -6.02
N GLN A 102 17.68 9.55 -5.49
CA GLN A 102 18.39 8.44 -6.14
C GLN A 102 17.76 8.09 -7.50
N ILE A 103 16.42 8.05 -7.57
CA ILE A 103 15.70 7.78 -8.82
C ILE A 103 15.98 8.86 -9.86
N GLU A 104 16.03 10.14 -9.47
CA GLU A 104 16.30 11.26 -10.36
C GLU A 104 17.72 11.20 -10.94
N ILE A 105 18.73 11.00 -10.09
CA ILE A 105 20.14 10.83 -10.52
C ILE A 105 20.27 9.67 -11.52
N LEU A 106 19.60 8.54 -11.25
CA LEU A 106 19.60 7.39 -12.16
C LEU A 106 18.93 7.70 -13.50
N LYS A 107 17.84 8.48 -13.50
CA LYS A 107 17.16 8.92 -14.73
C LYS A 107 18.05 9.83 -15.56
N GLU A 108 18.75 10.77 -14.93
CA GLU A 108 19.70 11.68 -15.59
C GLU A 108 20.88 10.93 -16.21
N GLY A 109 21.50 10.01 -15.45
CA GLY A 109 22.59 9.19 -15.96
C GLY A 109 22.18 8.30 -17.14
N ARG A 110 20.96 7.76 -17.15
CA ARG A 110 20.42 7.01 -18.30
C ARG A 110 20.19 7.90 -19.52
N ARG A 111 19.67 9.12 -19.33
CA ARG A 111 19.47 10.09 -20.41
C ARG A 111 20.79 10.49 -21.05
N ALA A 112 21.80 10.80 -20.25
CA ALA A 112 23.13 11.17 -20.74
C ALA A 112 23.78 10.08 -21.61
N LYS A 113 23.60 8.80 -21.24
CA LYS A 113 24.09 7.65 -22.03
C LYS A 113 23.30 7.38 -23.31
N ALA A 114 22.04 7.81 -23.40
CA ALA A 114 21.20 7.56 -24.58
C ALA A 114 21.46 8.57 -25.72
N ILE A 115 22.16 9.67 -25.43
CA ILE A 115 22.47 10.76 -26.37
C ILE A 115 23.97 10.84 -26.74
N SER A 116 24.78 9.91 -26.22
CA SER A 116 26.22 9.76 -26.49
C SER A 116 26.46 8.59 -27.44
#